data_AF-A0A4Y9QDU9-F1
#
_entry.id   AF-A0A4Y9QDU9-F1
#
_cell.length_a   1.000
_cell.length_b   1.000
_cell.length_c   1.000
_cell.angle_alpha   90.00
_cell.angle_beta   90.00
_cell.angle_gamma   90.00
#
_symmetry.space_group_name_H-M   'P 1'
#
loop_
_entity.id
_entity.type
_entity.pdbx_description
1 polymer ?
#
loop_
_entity_poly.entity_id
_entity_poly.type
_entity_poly.pdbx_seq_one_letter_code
_entity_poly.pdbx_strand_id
1 'polypeptide(L)'
;MNEVIHTRIWDEAPDPDNAFAARAAYCHGFDVMGEMVGNARWVEMLYLLFRGEPPAKRDADFLEALGVALANPGPRDPAIHAAMCAGVCGSTAA
;
A
#
# COMPACT_ATOMS: atom_id res chain seq x y z
N MET A 1 22.08 1.85 -22.04
CA MET A 1 21.39 3.08 -21.58
C MET A 1 20.77 2.74 -20.24
N ASN A 2 21.12 3.46 -19.16
CA ASN A 2 20.41 3.34 -17.89
C ASN A 2 19.08 4.08 -18.04
N GLU A 3 17.98 3.35 -17.90
CA GLU A 3 16.66 3.97 -17.75
C GLU A 3 16.55 4.53 -16.33
N VAL A 4 16.21 5.81 -16.22
CA VAL A 4 16.08 6.51 -14.94
C VAL A 4 14.60 6.80 -14.72
N ILE A 5 14.04 6.20 -13.66
CA ILE A 5 12.66 6.42 -13.24
C ILE A 5 12.64 7.52 -12.19
N HIS A 6 11.79 8.52 -12.37
CA HIS A 6 11.58 9.60 -11.40
C HIS A 6 10.22 9.43 -10.72
N THR A 7 10.19 9.59 -9.40
CA THR A 7 8.95 9.56 -8.60
C THR A 7 8.96 10.64 -7.53
N ARG A 8 7.77 10.98 -7.05
CA ARG A 8 7.55 11.84 -5.87
C ARG A 8 6.78 11.11 -4.76
N ILE A 9 6.53 9.81 -4.94
CA ILE A 9 5.67 9.01 -4.06
C ILE A 9 6.49 8.39 -2.93
N TRP A 10 7.62 7.78 -3.26
CA TRP A 10 8.44 7.04 -2.32
C TRP A 10 9.90 7.44 -2.46
N ASP A 11 10.53 7.74 -1.33
CA ASP A 11 11.96 8.00 -1.21
C ASP A 11 12.53 7.11 -0.11
N GLU A 12 13.63 6.41 -0.37
CA GLU A 12 14.29 5.58 0.64
C GLU A 12 15.79 5.84 0.67
N ALA A 13 16.36 5.75 1.86
CA ALA A 13 17.80 5.78 2.06
C ALA A 13 18.27 4.36 2.38
N PRO A 14 19.20 3.77 1.60
CA PRO A 14 19.76 2.47 1.91
C PRO A 14 20.57 2.51 3.21
N ASP A 15 20.65 1.38 3.90
CA ASP A 15 21.54 1.23 5.04
C ASP A 15 23.02 1.27 4.59
N PRO A 16 23.90 2.04 5.26
CA PRO A 16 25.32 2.12 4.90
C PRO A 16 26.03 0.77 4.89
N ASP A 17 25.58 -0.16 5.74
CA ASP A 17 26.18 -1.48 5.92
C ASP A 17 25.43 -2.58 5.13
N ASN A 18 24.23 -2.28 4.59
CA ASN A 18 23.43 -3.20 3.80
C ASN A 18 22.55 -2.49 2.75
N ALA A 19 22.99 -2.50 1.49
CA ALA A 19 22.28 -1.87 0.37
C ALA A 19 20.90 -2.49 0.04
N PHE A 20 20.54 -3.65 0.62
CA PHE A 20 19.23 -4.27 0.45
C PHE A 20 18.25 -3.96 1.60
N ALA A 21 18.70 -3.22 2.61
CA ALA A 21 17.85 -2.75 3.70
C ALA A 21 17.65 -1.24 3.57
N ALA A 22 16.41 -0.78 3.74
CA ALA A 22 16.12 0.64 3.87
C ALA A 22 16.38 1.07 5.32
N ARG A 23 17.26 2.07 5.51
CA ARG A 23 17.47 2.73 6.79
C ARG A 23 16.33 3.71 7.11
N ALA A 24 15.82 4.37 6.08
CA ALA A 24 14.69 5.29 6.17
C ALA A 24 13.84 5.18 4.91
N ALA A 25 12.54 5.40 5.07
CA ALA A 25 11.59 5.43 3.96
C ALA A 25 10.58 6.55 4.20
N TYR A 26 10.31 7.30 3.14
CA TYR A 26 9.43 8.46 3.16
C TYR A 26 8.36 8.32 2.08
N CYS A 27 7.09 8.31 2.49
CA CYS A 27 5.97 8.38 1.56
C CYS A 27 5.55 9.85 1.45
N HIS A 28 5.75 10.48 0.29
CA HIS A 28 5.47 11.91 0.10
C HIS A 28 6.11 12.83 1.18
N GLY A 29 7.26 12.43 1.72
CA GLY A 29 7.99 13.17 2.76
C GLY A 29 7.61 12.82 4.21
N PHE A 30 6.62 11.97 4.43
CA PHE A 30 6.27 11.47 5.78
C PHE A 30 7.16 10.28 6.16
N ASP A 31 7.79 10.33 7.35
CA ASP A 31 8.68 9.26 7.81
C ASP A 31 7.85 8.01 8.18
N VAL A 32 7.97 6.97 7.35
CA VAL A 32 7.15 5.76 7.50
C VAL A 32 7.49 5.04 8.80
N MET A 33 8.78 4.87 9.08
CA MET A 33 9.23 4.05 10.21
C MET A 33 9.26 4.86 11.51
N GLY A 34 9.60 6.14 11.45
CA GLY A 34 9.71 7.02 12.62
C GLY A 34 8.38 7.64 13.06
N GLU A 35 7.50 7.99 12.12
CA GLU A 35 6.27 8.73 12.43
C GLU A 35 5.01 7.92 12.16
N MET A 36 4.94 7.16 11.07
CA MET A 36 3.67 6.55 10.65
C MET A 36 3.38 5.22 11.35
N VAL A 37 4.36 4.32 11.48
CA VAL A 37 4.14 3.00 12.12
C VAL A 37 3.62 3.17 13.56
N GLY A 38 2.46 2.59 13.84
CA GLY A 38 1.79 2.69 15.14
C GLY A 38 0.92 3.93 15.33
N ASN A 39 1.05 4.95 14.47
CA ASN A 39 0.26 6.18 14.55
C ASN A 39 -0.74 6.35 13.40
N ALA A 40 -0.40 5.90 12.20
CA ALA A 40 -1.24 5.97 11.01
C ALA A 40 -2.04 4.67 10.81
N ARG A 41 -3.26 4.81 10.29
CA ARG A 41 -4.08 3.68 9.83
C ARG A 41 -3.65 3.25 8.44
N TRP A 42 -3.94 2.00 8.09
CA TRP A 42 -3.63 1.47 6.76
C TRP A 42 -4.29 2.28 5.64
N VAL A 43 -5.55 2.69 5.81
CA VAL A 43 -6.25 3.51 4.80
C VAL A 43 -5.66 4.91 4.64
N GLU A 44 -5.02 5.46 5.67
CA GLU A 44 -4.35 6.76 5.60
C GLU A 44 -3.07 6.65 4.77
N MET A 45 -2.29 5.57 4.95
CA MET A 45 -1.16 5.25 4.07
C MET A 45 -1.62 5.03 2.62
N LEU A 46 -2.70 4.26 2.42
CA LEU A 46 -3.25 4.04 1.07
C LEU A 46 -3.65 5.35 0.41
N TYR A 47 -4.36 6.22 1.14
CA TYR A 47 -4.76 7.53 0.64
C TYR A 47 -3.54 8.40 0.30
N LEU A 48 -2.54 8.41 1.19
CA LEU A 48 -1.30 9.17 1.00
C LEU A 48 -0.56 8.75 -0.29
N LEU A 49 -0.44 7.45 -0.56
CA LEU A 49 0.18 6.92 -1.79
C LEU A 49 -0.47 7.45 -3.08
N PHE A 50 -1.78 7.72 -3.06
CA PHE A 50 -2.50 8.21 -4.23
C PHE A 50 -2.61 9.73 -4.29
N ARG A 51 -2.63 10.41 -3.14
CA ARG A 51 -3.01 11.83 -3.04
C ARG A 51 -1.86 12.75 -2.65
N GLY A 52 -0.81 12.21 -2.03
CA GLY A 52 0.33 12.98 -1.54
C GLY A 52 0.06 13.82 -0.30
N GLU A 53 -1.15 13.75 0.25
CA GLU A 53 -1.56 14.41 1.49
C GLU A 53 -2.43 13.45 2.31
N PRO A 54 -2.44 13.55 3.65
CA PRO A 54 -3.27 12.70 4.49
C PRO A 54 -4.76 13.04 4.31
N PRO A 55 -5.66 12.06 4.46
CA PRO A 55 -7.10 12.31 4.38
C PRO A 55 -7.60 13.12 5.57
N ALA A 56 -8.72 13.83 5.39
CA ALA A 56 -9.47 14.34 6.54
C ALA A 56 -10.00 13.16 7.37
N LYS A 57 -10.15 13.35 8.70
CA LYS A 57 -10.60 12.28 9.61
C LYS A 57 -11.89 11.59 9.13
N ARG A 58 -12.86 12.35 8.64
CA ARG A 58 -14.13 11.81 8.12
C ARG A 58 -13.91 10.88 6.93
N ASP A 59 -12.98 11.22 6.04
CA ASP A 59 -12.69 10.43 4.84
C ASP A 59 -11.92 9.16 5.23
N ALA A 60 -11.00 9.24 6.18
CA ALA A 60 -10.33 8.07 6.75
C ALA A 60 -11.32 7.09 7.40
N ASP A 61 -12.25 7.59 8.23
CA ASP A 61 -13.28 6.77 8.86
C ASP A 61 -14.22 6.12 7.81
N PHE A 62 -14.55 6.83 6.73
CA PHE A 62 -15.34 6.29 5.62
C PHE A 62 -14.58 5.21 4.84
N LEU A 63 -13.30 5.43 4.54
CA LEU A 63 -12.45 4.47 3.83
C LEU A 63 -12.25 3.18 4.62
N GLU A 64 -12.11 3.27 5.96
CA GLU A 64 -12.07 2.09 6.83
C GLU A 64 -13.36 1.25 6.71
N ALA A 65 -14.52 1.90 6.85
CA ALA A 65 -15.81 1.22 6.75
C ALA A 65 -16.03 0.60 5.35
N LEU A 66 -15.63 1.33 4.30
CA LEU A 66 -15.70 0.86 2.93
C LEU A 66 -14.77 -0.33 2.70
N GLY A 67 -13.55 -0.29 3.24
CA GLY A 67 -12.59 -1.38 3.17
C GLY A 67 -13.16 -2.68 3.75
N VAL A 68 -13.81 -2.60 4.91
CA VAL A 68 -14.48 -3.76 5.52
C VAL A 68 -15.63 -4.27 4.64
N ALA A 69 -16.47 -3.38 4.11
CA ALA A 69 -17.61 -3.74 3.28
C ALA A 69 -17.20 -4.42 1.95
N LEU A 70 -16.05 -4.04 1.39
CA LEU A 70 -15.56 -4.53 0.10
C LEU A 70 -14.49 -5.62 0.22
N ALA A 71 -14.04 -5.96 1.43
CA ALA A 71 -12.94 -6.90 1.64
C ALA A 71 -13.17 -8.26 0.97
N ASN A 72 -14.43 -8.70 0.86
CA ASN A 72 -14.78 -9.90 0.12
C ASN A 72 -16.25 -9.87 -0.35
N PRO A 73 -16.52 -9.58 -1.64
CA PRO A 73 -17.87 -9.62 -2.20
C PRO A 73 -18.43 -11.05 -2.35
N GLY A 74 -17.61 -12.08 -2.13
CA GLY A 74 -17.99 -13.49 -2.14
C GLY A 74 -17.82 -14.17 -3.50
N PRO A 75 -17.98 -15.51 -3.57
CA PRO A 75 -17.65 -16.33 -4.74
C PRO A 75 -18.53 -16.11 -5.98
N ARG A 76 -19.60 -15.30 -5.85
CA ARG A 76 -20.43 -14.89 -6.98
C ARG A 76 -19.86 -13.69 -7.72
N ASP A 77 -18.91 -12.98 -7.11
CA ASP A 77 -18.14 -11.95 -7.80
C ASP A 77 -17.20 -12.59 -8.83
N PRO A 78 -17.19 -12.12 -10.10
CA PRO A 78 -16.37 -12.73 -11.15
C PRO A 78 -14.87 -12.71 -10.86
N ALA A 79 -14.35 -11.66 -10.21
CA ALA A 79 -12.92 -11.55 -9.90
C ALA A 79 -12.53 -12.54 -8.80
N ILE A 80 -13.37 -12.68 -7.77
CA ILE A 80 -13.16 -13.69 -6.72
C ILE A 80 -13.23 -15.10 -7.30
N HIS A 81 -14.21 -15.40 -8.16
CA HIS A 81 -14.30 -16.71 -8.81
C HIS A 81 -13.03 -17.01 -9.62
N ALA A 82 -12.54 -16.05 -10.42
CA ALA A 82 -11.32 -16.21 -11.21
C ALA A 82 -10.10 -16.51 -10.32
N ALA A 83 -9.93 -15.78 -9.22
CA ALA A 83 -8.85 -16.02 -8.26
C ALA A 83 -8.95 -17.42 -7.62
N MET A 84 -10.15 -17.86 -7.24
CA MET A 84 -10.39 -19.21 -6.71
C MET A 84 -10.01 -20.30 -7.72
N CYS A 85 -10.44 -20.15 -8.99
CA CYS A 85 -10.05 -21.09 -10.06
C CYS A 85 -8.54 -21.12 -10.28
N ALA A 86 -7.88 -19.96 -10.29
CA ALA A 86 -6.43 -19.87 -10.45
C ALA A 86 -5.70 -20.58 -9.30
N GLY A 87 -6.17 -20.42 -8.06
CA GLY A 87 -5.63 -21.10 -6.88
C GLY A 87 -5.75 -22.63 -6.96
N VAL A 88 -6.91 -23.14 -7.39
CA VAL A 88 -7.11 -24.60 -7.58
C VAL A 88 -6.21 -25.17 -8.69
N CYS A 89 -5.95 -24.38 -9.73
CA CYS A 89 -5.03 -24.76 -10.81
C CYS A 89 -3.54 -24.64 -10.44
N GLY A 90 -3.21 -24.22 -9.22
CA GLY A 90 -1.83 -24.09 -8.75
C GLY A 90 -1.10 -22.85 -9.28
N SER A 91 -1.82 -21.82 -9.72
CA SER A 91 -1.21 -20.54 -10.07
C SER A 91 -0.71 -19.83 -8.82
N THR A 92 0.60 -19.58 -8.72
CA THR A 92 1.22 -18.85 -7.60
C THR A 92 1.15 -17.33 -7.77
N ALA A 93 0.55 -16.85 -8.87
CA ALA A 93 0.48 -15.44 -9.24
C ALA A 93 -0.91 -14.82 -9.00
N ALA A 94 -1.84 -15.56 -8.38
CA ALA A 94 -3.20 -15.12 -8.07
C ALA A 94 -3.32 -14.62 -6.63
#